data_AF-A0A4Q4ZRF1-F1
#
_entry.id   AF-A0A4Q4ZRF1-F1
#
_cell.length_a   1.000
_cell.length_b   1.000
_cell.length_c   1.000
_cell.angle_alpha   90.00
_cell.angle_beta   90.00
_cell.angle_gamma   90.00
#
_symmetry.space_group_name_H-M   'P 1'
#
loop_
_entity.id
_entity.type
_entity.pdbx_description
1 polymer ?
#
loop_
_entity_poly.entity_id
_entity_poly.type
_entity_poly.pdbx_seq_one_letter_code
_entity_poly.pdbx_strand_id
1 'polypeptide(L)'
;MRTAFTTTAAALVLAAGVIATDPECPHGAVDVHLGQPCCPHIKRAFTPRRELLTRTTSTCCTEKKPGPPTVSKKVNLQCGRNYGDDSKDVKDGVEFDVVKCPTGYGTGDCFHVKITVAAGSVIDDMHLQINDDPITVNTGLGNSPWIDKVYCDEHLGECWVPLDYIEKLFPTDSLCGKTVNVAAGVGIDGATCFQQGTPISPKGNWFSYTTVTFECPEICAKSCNCPTGKWCNMGTAYGYTAGKAITFNPSLVDAGAKGCNKWGWYYKLSSAACTAGLTGDLLVGAGGNDVSKSTDVGDFSAKLSGTTLTVKYDLTSGYDLGEVHVYASCSAPTSCAPGSWEAYNSGKSGLDLSGTTDRVFEQAITVPKCDTYYLIFHATVNNKIPGDICQTPIY
;
A
#
# COMPACT_ATOMS: atom_id res chain seq x y z
N MET A 1 12.61 25.09 -41.86
CA MET A 1 13.48 24.36 -40.92
C MET A 1 12.63 23.96 -39.72
N ARG A 2 12.27 22.68 -39.62
CA ARG A 2 11.45 22.15 -38.51
C ARG A 2 12.41 21.53 -37.50
N THR A 3 12.51 22.13 -36.32
CA THR A 3 13.26 21.62 -35.17
C THR A 3 12.43 20.55 -34.48
N ALA A 4 12.98 19.34 -34.41
CA ALA A 4 12.41 18.21 -33.69
C ALA A 4 12.78 18.34 -32.20
N PHE A 5 11.78 18.32 -31.33
CA PHE A 5 11.96 18.13 -29.89
C PHE A 5 12.02 16.62 -29.61
N THR A 6 13.19 16.13 -29.21
CA THR A 6 13.36 14.79 -28.62
C THR A 6 13.19 14.90 -27.12
N THR A 7 12.03 14.50 -26.61
CA THR A 7 11.78 14.24 -25.18
C THR A 7 12.26 12.84 -24.84
N THR A 8 13.32 12.73 -24.06
CA THR A 8 13.78 11.50 -23.41
C THR A 8 12.93 11.26 -22.15
N ALA A 9 12.14 10.19 -22.17
CA ALA A 9 11.44 9.70 -20.98
C ALA A 9 12.43 8.89 -20.12
N ALA A 10 12.74 9.40 -18.93
CA ALA A 10 13.44 8.64 -17.90
C ALA A 10 12.44 7.70 -17.21
N ALA A 11 12.64 6.39 -17.34
CA ALA A 11 11.89 5.39 -16.60
C ALA A 11 12.40 5.33 -15.16
N LEU A 12 11.59 5.82 -14.22
CA LEU A 12 11.81 5.68 -12.78
C LEU A 12 11.36 4.28 -12.36
N VAL A 13 12.30 3.38 -12.08
CA VAL A 13 12.01 2.09 -11.44
C VAL A 13 11.87 2.35 -9.94
N LEU A 14 10.63 2.60 -9.50
CA LEU A 14 10.28 2.53 -8.08
C LEU A 14 10.25 1.04 -7.69
N ALA A 15 11.30 0.59 -7.00
CA ALA A 15 11.24 -0.63 -6.21
C ALA A 15 10.27 -0.36 -5.04
N ALA A 16 8.97 -0.60 -5.28
CA ALA A 16 7.98 -0.63 -4.22
C ALA A 16 8.29 -1.87 -3.36
N GLY A 17 9.01 -1.65 -2.25
CA GLY A 17 8.97 -2.58 -1.15
C GLY A 17 7.51 -2.72 -0.72
N VAL A 18 6.93 -3.89 -0.96
CA VAL A 18 5.63 -4.25 -0.40
C VAL A 18 5.83 -4.33 1.10
N ILE A 19 5.57 -3.23 1.81
CA ILE A 19 5.32 -3.29 3.23
C ILE A 19 3.98 -4.01 3.34
N ALA A 20 4.04 -5.33 3.53
CA ALA A 20 2.89 -6.10 3.92
C ALA A 20 2.37 -5.45 5.20
N THR A 21 1.22 -4.79 5.10
CA THR A 21 0.40 -4.43 6.26
C THR A 21 -0.20 -5.74 6.75
N ASP A 22 0.64 -6.57 7.37
CA ASP A 22 0.26 -7.92 7.76
C ASP A 22 -0.79 -7.86 8.88
N PRO A 23 -1.92 -8.57 8.73
CA PRO A 23 -2.88 -8.74 9.80
C PRO A 23 -2.25 -9.57 10.91
N GLU A 24 -2.51 -9.20 12.15
CA GLU A 24 -2.15 -10.00 13.32
C GLU A 24 -2.52 -11.48 13.10
N CYS A 25 -1.61 -12.41 13.44
CA CYS A 25 -1.84 -13.83 13.27
C CYS A 25 -3.15 -14.25 13.96
N PRO A 26 -4.12 -14.84 13.23
CA PRO A 26 -5.34 -15.32 13.85
C PRO A 26 -5.02 -16.47 14.82
N HIS A 27 -5.80 -16.57 15.90
CA HIS A 27 -5.76 -17.68 16.84
C HIS A 27 -5.75 -19.04 16.09
N GLY A 28 -4.64 -19.78 16.13
CA GLY A 28 -4.58 -21.14 15.58
C GLY A 28 -3.38 -21.51 14.70
N ALA A 29 -2.38 -20.65 14.53
CA ALA A 29 -1.20 -20.96 13.72
C ALA A 29 -0.24 -21.99 14.38
N VAL A 30 0.45 -22.80 13.56
CA VAL A 30 1.39 -23.87 13.99
C VAL A 30 2.78 -23.63 13.39
N ASP A 31 3.84 -23.86 14.17
CA ASP A 31 5.26 -23.67 13.79
C ASP A 31 5.88 -24.92 13.14
N VAL A 32 6.84 -24.71 12.23
CA VAL A 32 7.56 -25.72 11.44
C VAL A 32 9.03 -25.87 11.83
N HIS A 33 9.61 -25.01 12.67
CA HIS A 33 11.05 -25.11 12.96
C HIS A 33 11.46 -25.75 14.28
N LEU A 34 10.58 -25.81 15.31
CA LEU A 34 10.96 -26.43 16.59
C LEU A 34 9.88 -27.31 17.25
N GLY A 35 8.75 -27.56 16.59
CA GLY A 35 7.70 -28.43 17.12
C GLY A 35 7.02 -27.91 18.40
N GLN A 36 7.17 -26.63 18.74
CA GLN A 36 6.42 -25.98 19.82
C GLN A 36 5.29 -25.11 19.24
N PRO A 37 4.11 -25.09 19.88
CA PRO A 37 2.97 -24.29 19.41
C PRO A 37 3.16 -22.79 19.74
N CYS A 38 3.08 -21.94 18.71
CA CYS A 38 3.22 -20.48 18.82
C CYS A 38 1.96 -19.73 19.27
N CYS A 39 0.82 -20.43 19.42
CA CYS A 39 -0.36 -19.93 20.10
C CYS A 39 -0.65 -20.84 21.30
N PRO A 40 -1.09 -20.29 22.47
CA PRO A 40 -1.52 -21.12 23.58
C PRO A 40 -2.75 -21.93 23.15
N HIS A 41 -2.53 -23.18 22.71
CA HIS A 41 -3.62 -24.10 22.41
C HIS A 41 -4.02 -24.89 23.64
N ILE A 42 -5.32 -24.84 23.93
CA ILE A 42 -6.04 -25.82 24.72
C ILE A 42 -5.82 -27.19 24.06
N LYS A 43 -5.26 -28.13 24.81
CA LYS A 43 -4.85 -29.48 24.37
C LYS A 43 -5.97 -30.22 23.62
N ARG A 44 -5.80 -30.45 22.32
CA ARG A 44 -6.42 -31.59 21.63
C ARG A 44 -5.35 -32.33 20.83
N ALA A 45 -5.22 -33.62 21.13
CA ALA A 45 -4.27 -34.51 20.48
C ALA A 45 -4.71 -34.80 19.04
N PHE A 46 -3.84 -34.55 18.08
CA PHE A 46 -3.99 -35.01 16.70
C PHE A 46 -2.83 -35.95 16.35
N THR A 47 -3.15 -37.12 15.81
CA THR A 47 -2.21 -38.10 15.26
C THR A 47 -1.76 -37.71 13.85
N PRO A 48 -0.48 -37.85 13.49
CA PRO A 48 0.03 -37.39 12.20
C PRO A 48 -0.26 -38.42 11.10
N ARG A 49 -0.89 -37.98 10.01
CA ARG A 49 -0.90 -38.70 8.72
C ARG A 49 0.10 -38.01 7.79
N ARG A 50 0.98 -38.82 7.20
CA ARG A 50 2.11 -38.41 6.37
C ARG A 50 1.67 -38.35 4.91
N GLU A 51 1.27 -37.18 4.42
CA GLU A 51 1.13 -36.93 2.98
C GLU A 51 1.99 -35.72 2.60
N LEU A 52 2.89 -35.94 1.63
CA LEU A 52 3.71 -34.91 1.01
C LEU A 52 2.84 -34.13 0.02
N LEU A 53 2.40 -32.94 0.41
CA LEU A 53 1.98 -31.90 -0.52
C LEU A 53 2.85 -30.67 -0.25
N THR A 54 3.59 -30.24 -1.27
CA THR A 54 4.33 -28.97 -1.28
C THR A 54 3.32 -27.82 -1.30
N ARG A 55 2.84 -27.46 -0.11
CA ARG A 55 1.95 -26.32 0.13
C ARG A 55 2.81 -25.07 0.21
N THR A 56 2.61 -24.12 -0.70
CA THR A 56 3.12 -22.74 -0.60
C THR A 56 2.55 -22.13 0.68
N THR A 57 3.35 -22.10 1.74
CA THR A 57 2.93 -21.57 3.03
C THR A 57 3.32 -20.11 3.09
N SER A 58 2.31 -19.24 3.19
CA SER A 58 2.53 -17.83 3.52
C SER A 58 2.98 -17.77 4.99
N THR A 59 4.21 -17.32 5.22
CA THR A 59 4.74 -17.05 6.56
C THR A 59 4.21 -15.71 7.06
N CYS A 60 3.56 -15.69 8.22
CA CYS A 60 3.13 -14.46 8.91
C CYS A 60 4.03 -14.16 10.09
N CYS A 61 4.20 -12.89 10.41
CA CYS A 61 4.96 -12.48 11.57
C CYS A 61 4.14 -12.54 12.87
N THR A 62 4.66 -13.26 13.87
CA THR A 62 4.02 -13.43 15.19
C THR A 62 4.65 -12.60 16.29
N GLU A 63 5.94 -12.28 16.15
CA GLU A 63 6.65 -11.43 17.07
C GLU A 63 7.55 -10.50 16.27
N LYS A 64 7.38 -9.21 16.48
CA LYS A 64 8.21 -8.17 15.88
C LYS A 64 9.24 -7.70 16.88
N LYS A 65 10.42 -7.33 16.39
CA LYS A 65 11.45 -6.64 17.17
C LYS A 65 12.01 -5.48 16.35
N PRO A 66 12.59 -4.45 16.99
CA PRO A 66 13.35 -3.43 16.26
C PRO A 66 14.44 -4.08 15.40
N GLY A 67 14.46 -3.72 14.13
CA GLY A 67 15.53 -4.10 13.20
C GLY A 67 16.82 -3.34 13.46
N PRO A 68 17.87 -3.62 12.66
CA PRO A 68 19.07 -2.80 12.68
C PRO A 68 18.73 -1.35 12.32
N PRO A 69 19.48 -0.36 12.82
CA PRO A 69 19.33 1.04 12.44
C PRO A 69 19.50 1.23 10.94
N THR A 70 18.64 2.06 10.36
CA THR A 70 18.66 2.45 8.96
C THR A 70 18.51 3.96 8.87
N VAL A 71 19.08 4.53 7.81
CA VAL A 71 18.91 5.93 7.45
C VAL A 71 18.67 5.96 5.94
N SER A 72 17.78 6.85 5.50
CA SER A 72 17.72 7.24 4.09
C SER A 72 17.34 8.71 4.01
N LYS A 73 18.32 9.57 3.74
CA LYS A 73 18.10 11.01 3.59
C LYS A 73 18.99 11.56 2.49
N LYS A 74 18.42 12.42 1.63
CA LYS A 74 19.17 13.23 0.68
C LYS A 74 18.91 14.70 0.93
N VAL A 75 19.95 15.52 0.74
CA VAL A 75 19.86 16.98 0.77
C VAL A 75 20.73 17.54 -0.35
N ASN A 76 20.44 18.78 -0.75
CA ASN A 76 21.25 19.44 -1.79
C ASN A 76 22.66 19.72 -1.26
N LEU A 77 23.65 19.68 -2.14
CA LEU A 77 24.96 20.27 -1.91
C LEU A 77 24.91 21.71 -2.42
N GLN A 78 25.25 22.67 -1.56
CA GLN A 78 25.26 24.10 -1.87
C GLN A 78 26.69 24.63 -1.84
N CYS A 79 27.09 25.31 -2.90
CA CYS A 79 28.45 25.77 -3.14
C CYS A 79 28.54 27.28 -3.20
N GLY A 80 29.73 27.81 -2.89
CA GLY A 80 30.10 29.18 -3.21
C GLY A 80 30.21 30.13 -2.02
N ARG A 81 30.82 31.29 -2.29
CA ARG A 81 31.09 32.33 -1.30
C ARG A 81 29.82 33.12 -1.03
N ASN A 82 29.17 32.87 0.11
CA ASN A 82 27.91 33.52 0.50
C ASN A 82 26.63 33.07 -0.27
N TYR A 83 26.52 31.84 -0.76
CA TYR A 83 25.36 31.36 -1.56
C TYR A 83 25.06 32.24 -2.80
N GLY A 84 26.10 32.83 -3.41
CA GLY A 84 25.93 33.75 -4.55
C GLY A 84 26.30 33.17 -5.91
N ASP A 85 26.86 31.96 -5.95
CA ASP A 85 27.26 31.27 -7.17
C ASP A 85 26.80 29.81 -7.10
N ASP A 86 25.51 29.62 -7.37
CA ASP A 86 24.83 28.32 -7.36
C ASP A 86 25.24 27.44 -8.56
N SER A 87 26.21 27.86 -9.39
CA SER A 87 26.64 27.12 -10.58
C SER A 87 27.25 25.75 -10.26
N LYS A 88 27.68 25.54 -9.02
CA LYS A 88 28.22 24.29 -8.50
C LYS A 88 27.26 23.54 -7.56
N ASP A 89 26.06 24.05 -7.34
CA ASP A 89 25.06 23.36 -6.51
C ASP A 89 24.65 22.03 -7.16
N VAL A 90 24.53 21.00 -6.33
CA VAL A 90 24.09 19.67 -6.77
C VAL A 90 22.84 19.29 -6.02
N LYS A 91 21.74 19.18 -6.76
CA LYS A 91 20.49 18.67 -6.19
C LYS A 91 20.68 17.23 -5.70
N ASP A 92 20.21 16.95 -4.49
CA ASP A 92 20.40 15.66 -3.82
C ASP A 92 21.88 15.23 -3.75
N GLY A 93 22.78 16.22 -3.74
CA GLY A 93 24.23 16.03 -3.78
C GLY A 93 24.83 15.49 -2.49
N VAL A 94 24.08 15.41 -1.40
CA VAL A 94 24.53 14.76 -0.16
C VAL A 94 23.54 13.69 0.27
N GLU A 95 24.02 12.46 0.41
CA GLU A 95 23.24 11.28 0.78
C GLU A 95 23.74 10.71 2.11
N PHE A 96 22.79 10.35 2.97
CA PHE A 96 23.00 9.69 4.24
C PHE A 96 22.27 8.35 4.24
N ASP A 97 22.98 7.29 4.56
CA ASP A 97 22.42 5.95 4.72
C ASP A 97 23.21 5.10 5.73
N VAL A 98 22.74 3.88 5.95
CA VAL A 98 23.45 2.86 6.73
C VAL A 98 23.80 1.71 5.79
N VAL A 99 25.09 1.48 5.62
CA VAL A 99 25.62 0.45 4.72
C VAL A 99 26.67 -0.39 5.45
N LYS A 100 27.02 -1.55 4.89
CA LYS A 100 28.14 -2.33 5.40
C LYS A 100 29.44 -1.53 5.27
N CYS A 101 30.21 -1.42 6.35
CA CYS A 101 31.51 -0.74 6.31
C CYS A 101 32.45 -1.40 5.28
N PRO A 102 33.13 -0.61 4.42
CA PRO A 102 34.21 -1.13 3.60
C PRO A 102 35.40 -1.60 4.45
N THR A 103 36.21 -2.48 3.87
CA THR A 103 37.45 -2.95 4.53
C THR A 103 38.32 -1.75 4.90
N GLY A 104 38.72 -1.68 6.18
CA GLY A 104 39.56 -0.59 6.71
C GLY A 104 38.81 0.42 7.57
N TYR A 105 37.48 0.52 7.43
CA TYR A 105 36.67 1.48 8.19
C TYR A 105 35.97 0.84 9.40
N GLY A 106 35.65 -0.46 9.36
CA GLY A 106 35.01 -1.19 10.46
C GLY A 106 34.60 -2.61 10.08
N THR A 107 34.08 -3.40 11.03
CA THR A 107 33.65 -4.80 10.81
C THR A 107 32.12 -4.99 10.73
N GLY A 108 31.34 -3.92 10.88
CA GLY A 108 29.87 -3.95 10.93
C GLY A 108 29.24 -2.99 9.93
N ASP A 109 28.15 -2.36 10.36
CA ASP A 109 27.48 -1.32 9.60
C ASP A 109 28.07 0.06 9.93
N CYS A 110 28.10 0.92 8.92
CA CYS A 110 28.60 2.27 8.97
C CYS A 110 27.48 3.24 8.61
N PHE A 111 27.43 4.35 9.31
CA PHE A 111 26.75 5.53 8.84
C PHE A 111 27.57 6.11 7.68
N HIS A 112 27.00 6.06 6.48
CA HIS A 112 27.67 6.50 5.27
C HIS A 112 27.15 7.87 4.85
N VAL A 113 28.11 8.75 4.53
CA VAL A 113 27.84 10.09 4.02
C VAL A 113 28.52 10.21 2.67
N LYS A 114 27.74 10.37 1.61
CA LYS A 114 28.23 10.51 0.25
C LYS A 114 27.95 11.91 -0.26
N ILE A 115 29.00 12.57 -0.75
CA ILE A 115 28.93 13.90 -1.37
C ILE A 115 29.22 13.77 -2.85
N THR A 116 28.23 14.11 -3.68
CA THR A 116 28.32 14.16 -5.14
C THR A 116 28.48 15.60 -5.58
N VAL A 117 29.55 15.86 -6.33
CA VAL A 117 29.88 17.18 -6.87
C VAL A 117 29.52 17.28 -8.36
N ALA A 118 29.47 18.51 -8.88
CA ALA A 118 29.18 18.76 -10.29
C ALA A 118 30.21 18.08 -11.21
N ALA A 119 29.78 17.62 -12.39
CA ALA A 119 30.66 16.92 -13.32
C ALA A 119 31.90 17.74 -13.68
N GLY A 120 33.08 17.13 -13.58
CA GLY A 120 34.37 17.78 -13.85
C GLY A 120 34.96 18.57 -12.68
N SER A 121 34.24 18.66 -11.56
CA SER A 121 34.76 19.20 -10.30
C SER A 121 35.64 18.18 -9.58
N VAL A 122 36.65 18.64 -8.83
CA VAL A 122 37.52 17.79 -8.01
C VAL A 122 37.34 18.18 -6.54
N ILE A 123 37.15 17.18 -5.68
CA ILE A 123 37.13 17.36 -4.23
C ILE A 123 38.57 17.51 -3.75
N ASP A 124 38.89 18.61 -3.09
CA ASP A 124 40.23 18.90 -2.55
C ASP A 124 40.29 18.91 -1.01
N ASP A 125 39.14 18.87 -0.36
CA ASP A 125 38.99 18.79 1.10
C ASP A 125 37.63 18.17 1.45
N MET A 126 37.53 17.51 2.61
CA MET A 126 36.28 16.94 3.11
C MET A 126 36.20 17.07 4.62
N HIS A 127 35.05 17.54 5.11
CA HIS A 127 34.78 17.69 6.54
C HIS A 127 33.51 16.97 6.93
N LEU A 128 33.57 16.25 8.06
CA LEU A 128 32.43 15.60 8.67
C LEU A 128 32.42 15.81 10.19
N GLN A 129 31.28 16.27 10.69
CA GLN A 129 30.97 16.35 12.12
C GLN A 129 29.60 15.72 12.39
N ILE A 130 29.51 14.94 13.47
CA ILE A 130 28.27 14.32 13.96
C ILE A 130 28.14 14.67 15.43
N ASN A 131 26.98 15.14 15.86
CA ASN A 131 26.71 15.52 17.25
C ASN A 131 25.26 15.21 17.65
N ASP A 132 24.97 14.90 18.91
CA ASP A 132 23.60 14.74 19.42
C ASP A 132 22.97 16.11 19.73
N ASP A 133 23.79 17.10 20.08
CA ASP A 133 23.39 18.50 20.21
C ASP A 133 23.49 19.29 18.88
N PRO A 134 22.68 20.35 18.70
CA PRO A 134 22.80 21.28 17.58
C PRO A 134 24.23 21.78 17.40
N ILE A 135 24.77 21.74 16.17
CA ILE A 135 26.13 22.19 15.91
C ILE A 135 26.15 23.72 15.83
N THR A 136 26.90 24.34 16.74
CA THR A 136 27.13 25.80 16.82
C THR A 136 28.58 26.16 16.50
N VAL A 137 28.88 27.43 16.25
CA VAL A 137 30.26 27.94 16.05
C VAL A 137 31.20 27.70 17.25
N ASN A 138 30.67 27.49 18.45
CA ASN A 138 31.47 27.20 19.65
C ASN A 138 31.75 25.70 19.82
N THR A 139 30.94 24.86 19.17
CA THR A 139 31.04 23.40 19.17
C THR A 139 31.53 22.85 17.83
N GLY A 140 31.74 23.70 16.82
CA GLY A 140 32.04 23.35 15.44
C GLY A 140 32.85 24.45 14.75
N LEU A 141 33.92 24.02 14.06
CA LEU A 141 35.07 24.77 13.52
C LEU A 141 36.28 24.86 14.48
N GLY A 142 37.06 23.77 14.51
CA GLY A 142 38.43 23.75 15.04
C GLY A 142 38.62 23.18 16.45
N ASN A 143 37.55 23.00 17.24
CA ASN A 143 37.64 22.58 18.65
C ASN A 143 37.03 21.21 18.98
N SER A 144 36.28 20.58 18.07
CA SER A 144 35.80 19.20 18.19
C SER A 144 36.61 18.31 17.25
N PRO A 145 36.97 17.06 17.60
CA PRO A 145 37.72 16.20 16.70
C PRO A 145 36.88 15.97 15.44
N TRP A 146 37.32 16.54 14.32
CA TRP A 146 36.76 16.22 13.03
C TRP A 146 36.97 14.73 12.78
N ILE A 147 35.87 14.05 12.44
CA ILE A 147 35.83 12.59 12.23
C ILE A 147 36.41 12.25 10.85
N ASP A 148 36.59 13.29 10.01
CA ASP A 148 37.03 13.23 8.62
C ASP A 148 38.35 12.49 8.40
N LYS A 149 39.38 12.78 9.18
CA LYS A 149 40.73 12.20 8.97
C LYS A 149 40.82 10.69 9.14
N VAL A 150 39.83 10.07 9.78
CA VAL A 150 39.84 8.63 10.06
C VAL A 150 38.84 7.90 9.19
N TYR A 151 37.69 8.52 8.92
CA TYR A 151 36.54 7.84 8.34
C TYR A 151 36.11 8.38 6.98
N CYS A 152 36.80 9.37 6.41
CA CYS A 152 36.47 9.92 5.10
C CYS A 152 37.59 9.69 4.08
N ASP A 153 37.16 9.42 2.84
CA ASP A 153 38.01 9.39 1.65
C ASP A 153 37.69 10.65 0.83
N GLU A 154 38.60 11.63 0.91
CA GLU A 154 38.46 12.92 0.23
C GLU A 154 38.42 12.79 -1.31
N HIS A 155 39.04 11.76 -1.89
CA HIS A 155 39.03 11.56 -3.34
C HIS A 155 37.71 10.98 -3.83
N LEU A 156 37.02 10.21 -2.98
CA LEU A 156 35.71 9.65 -3.29
C LEU A 156 34.57 10.59 -2.88
N GLY A 157 34.81 11.51 -1.96
CA GLY A 157 33.75 12.32 -1.35
C GLY A 157 32.84 11.49 -0.45
N GLU A 158 33.37 10.45 0.18
CA GLU A 158 32.59 9.49 0.95
C GLU A 158 33.17 9.29 2.35
N CYS A 159 32.31 9.20 3.37
CA CYS A 159 32.69 8.87 4.73
C CYS A 159 31.95 7.63 5.22
N TRP A 160 32.64 6.73 5.94
CA TRP A 160 32.07 5.54 6.56
C TRP A 160 32.38 5.53 8.05
N VAL A 161 31.46 6.02 8.86
CA VAL A 161 31.62 6.08 10.31
C VAL A 161 30.94 4.86 10.96
N PRO A 162 31.66 3.94 11.63
CA PRO A 162 31.07 2.77 12.26
C PRO A 162 29.95 3.14 13.24
N LEU A 163 28.83 2.41 13.22
CA LEU A 163 27.71 2.70 14.13
C LEU A 163 28.12 2.55 15.61
N ASP A 164 28.99 1.59 15.94
CA ASP A 164 29.50 1.39 17.30
C ASP A 164 30.39 2.55 17.79
N TYR A 165 31.00 3.30 16.86
CA TYR A 165 31.71 4.54 17.17
C TYR A 165 30.71 5.66 17.50
N ILE A 166 29.64 5.81 16.71
CA ILE A 166 28.58 6.80 16.94
C ILE A 166 27.86 6.52 18.28
N GLU A 167 27.59 5.26 18.60
CA GLU A 167 27.02 4.84 19.90
C GLU A 167 27.94 5.18 21.08
N LYS A 168 29.26 5.21 20.89
CA LYS A 168 30.21 5.64 21.93
C LYS A 168 30.28 7.16 22.06
N LEU A 169 30.02 7.91 20.98
CA LEU A 169 29.97 9.36 21.03
C LEU A 169 28.79 9.87 21.86
N PHE A 170 27.65 9.19 21.76
CA PHE A 170 26.41 9.57 22.45
C PHE A 170 26.06 8.44 23.41
N PRO A 171 26.25 8.57 24.74
CA PRO A 171 26.07 7.47 25.68
C PRO A 171 24.62 6.94 25.66
N THR A 172 24.36 5.98 24.79
CA THR A 172 23.06 5.39 24.49
C THR A 172 23.22 3.89 24.28
N ASP A 173 22.22 3.12 24.71
CA ASP A 173 22.20 1.66 24.50
C ASP A 173 21.75 1.29 23.07
N SER A 174 21.30 2.26 22.27
CA SER A 174 20.88 2.07 20.88
C SER A 174 20.77 3.40 20.11
N LEU A 175 21.07 3.37 18.81
CA LEU A 175 20.75 4.45 17.87
C LEU A 175 19.28 4.44 17.39
N CYS A 176 18.50 3.40 17.67
CA CYS A 176 17.10 3.33 17.23
C CYS A 176 16.26 4.52 17.71
N GLY A 177 15.68 5.27 16.78
CA GLY A 177 14.88 6.47 17.05
C GLY A 177 15.71 7.69 17.45
N LYS A 178 17.04 7.61 17.45
CA LYS A 178 17.90 8.76 17.74
C LYS A 178 18.01 9.68 16.54
N THR A 179 17.93 10.97 16.80
CA THR A 179 18.23 12.03 15.82
C THR A 179 19.57 12.65 16.16
N VAL A 180 20.46 12.73 15.18
CA VAL A 180 21.77 13.38 15.29
C VAL A 180 21.86 14.57 14.34
N ASN A 181 22.66 15.55 14.69
CA ASN A 181 23.02 16.69 13.88
C ASN A 181 24.31 16.36 13.12
N VAL A 182 24.23 16.33 11.79
CA VAL A 182 25.36 16.04 10.92
C VAL A 182 25.73 17.31 10.19
N ALA A 183 27.01 17.68 10.13
CA ALA A 183 27.56 18.71 9.25
C ALA A 183 28.60 18.06 8.33
N ALA A 184 28.31 18.00 7.03
CA ALA A 184 29.21 17.50 6.00
C ALA A 184 29.42 18.57 4.92
N GLY A 185 30.66 18.69 4.47
CA GLY A 185 31.06 19.63 3.44
C GLY A 185 32.33 19.18 2.73
N VAL A 186 32.58 19.81 1.58
CA VAL A 186 33.75 19.56 0.75
C VAL A 186 34.33 20.87 0.23
N GLY A 187 35.64 20.87 0.02
CA GLY A 187 36.31 21.83 -0.84
C GLY A 187 36.23 21.38 -2.31
N ILE A 188 35.97 22.31 -3.22
CA ILE A 188 35.90 22.08 -4.67
C ILE A 188 36.55 23.22 -5.43
N ASP A 189 37.70 22.95 -6.05
CA ASP A 189 38.51 23.94 -6.80
C ASP A 189 38.72 25.25 -5.99
N GLY A 190 39.02 25.13 -4.69
CA GLY A 190 39.18 26.26 -3.77
C GLY A 190 37.88 26.98 -3.35
N ALA A 191 36.71 26.50 -3.74
CA ALA A 191 35.42 26.90 -3.17
C ALA A 191 35.00 25.92 -2.07
N THR A 192 34.17 26.36 -1.11
CA THR A 192 33.63 25.47 -0.08
C THR A 192 32.15 25.19 -0.35
N CYS A 193 31.75 23.94 -0.21
CA CYS A 193 30.40 23.47 -0.39
C CYS A 193 29.92 22.71 0.83
N PHE A 194 28.66 22.88 1.17
CA PHE A 194 28.04 22.23 2.31
C PHE A 194 26.70 21.64 1.92
N GLN A 195 26.34 20.57 2.59
CA GLN A 195 24.97 20.10 2.58
C GLN A 195 24.01 21.22 3.00
N GLN A 196 22.84 21.27 2.36
CA GLN A 196 21.78 22.20 2.72
C GLN A 196 21.20 21.86 4.10
N GLY A 197 21.01 22.88 4.94
CA GLY A 197 20.46 22.68 6.28
C GLY A 197 20.37 23.96 7.11
N THR A 198 20.38 23.80 8.43
CA THR A 198 20.37 24.90 9.40
C THR A 198 21.76 25.55 9.45
N PRO A 199 21.90 26.86 9.22
CA PRO A 199 23.18 27.55 9.31
C PRO A 199 23.76 27.48 10.74
N ILE A 200 25.05 27.16 10.84
CA ILE A 200 25.79 27.09 12.12
C ILE A 200 26.11 28.50 12.65
N SER A 201 26.31 29.47 11.75
CA SER A 201 26.59 30.87 12.08
C SER A 201 25.51 31.82 11.55
N PRO A 202 25.05 32.79 12.35
CA PRO A 202 24.08 33.79 11.90
C PRO A 202 24.71 34.91 11.05
N LYS A 203 26.04 35.02 10.99
CA LYS A 203 26.76 36.12 10.31
C LYS A 203 27.58 35.63 9.11
N GLY A 204 26.92 34.98 8.18
CA GLY A 204 27.50 34.53 6.92
C GLY A 204 27.35 33.03 6.71
N ASN A 205 27.44 32.63 5.45
CA ASN A 205 27.12 31.29 4.99
C ASN A 205 28.33 30.38 5.09
N TRP A 206 28.72 30.09 6.33
CA TRP A 206 29.79 29.16 6.61
C TRP A 206 29.22 28.05 7.49
N PHE A 207 29.07 26.89 6.85
CA PHE A 207 28.61 25.61 7.39
C PHE A 207 27.13 25.56 7.81
N SER A 208 26.45 24.53 7.32
CA SER A 208 25.11 24.14 7.73
C SER A 208 25.10 22.70 8.19
N TYR A 209 24.25 22.40 9.18
CA TYR A 209 24.00 21.04 9.62
C TYR A 209 22.58 20.62 9.27
N THR A 210 22.37 19.32 9.13
CA THR A 210 21.05 18.73 8.95
C THR A 210 20.83 17.68 10.03
N THR A 211 19.57 17.39 10.33
CA THR A 211 19.23 16.32 11.28
C THR A 211 19.05 15.00 10.55
N VAL A 212 19.60 13.92 11.10
CA VAL A 212 19.45 12.56 10.57
C VAL A 212 18.88 11.69 11.67
N THR A 213 17.76 11.01 11.40
CA THR A 213 17.12 10.09 12.35
C THR A 213 17.43 8.67 11.94
N PHE A 214 17.94 7.88 12.88
CA PHE A 214 18.13 6.44 12.73
C PHE A 214 16.81 5.73 12.98
N GLU A 215 16.25 5.13 11.95
CA GLU A 215 15.00 4.36 12.03
C GLU A 215 15.33 2.87 12.16
N CYS A 216 14.65 2.18 13.07
CA CYS A 216 14.77 0.73 13.21
C CYS A 216 13.47 0.08 12.77
N PRO A 217 13.32 -0.23 11.47
CA PRO A 217 12.09 -0.84 10.98
C PRO A 217 11.85 -2.14 11.75
N GLU A 218 10.59 -2.39 12.10
CA GLU A 218 10.24 -3.63 12.75
C GLU A 218 10.57 -4.81 11.83
N ILE A 219 11.42 -5.72 12.31
CA ILE A 219 11.69 -6.97 11.62
C ILE A 219 10.98 -8.11 12.33
N CYS A 220 10.67 -9.15 11.56
CA CYS A 220 10.05 -10.31 12.14
C CYS A 220 11.06 -11.12 12.96
N ALA A 221 10.85 -11.17 14.27
CA ALA A 221 11.63 -12.00 15.18
C ALA A 221 11.20 -13.47 15.11
N LYS A 222 9.89 -13.72 14.93
CA LYS A 222 9.30 -15.06 14.82
C LYS A 222 8.21 -15.10 13.76
N SER A 223 8.35 -15.99 12.79
CA SER A 223 7.32 -16.26 11.78
C SER A 223 6.59 -17.58 12.05
N CYS A 224 5.34 -17.67 11.61
CA CYS A 224 4.53 -18.89 11.65
C CYS A 224 3.88 -19.12 10.30
N ASN A 225 3.49 -20.37 10.01
CA ASN A 225 2.63 -20.66 8.88
C ASN A 225 1.24 -20.10 9.16
N CYS A 226 0.86 -19.08 8.41
CA CYS A 226 -0.50 -18.59 8.47
C CYS A 226 -1.44 -19.61 7.88
N PRO A 227 -2.61 -19.86 8.49
CA PRO A 227 -3.71 -20.49 7.76
C PRO A 227 -4.01 -19.60 6.56
N THR A 228 -3.77 -20.12 5.37
CA THR A 228 -4.21 -19.49 4.12
C THR A 228 -5.73 -19.42 4.16
N GLY A 229 -6.29 -18.28 4.56
CA GLY A 229 -7.74 -18.11 4.61
C GLY A 229 -8.37 -18.52 3.29
N LYS A 230 -9.48 -19.26 3.35
CA LYS A 230 -10.18 -19.76 2.18
C LYS A 230 -11.28 -18.78 1.80
N TRP A 231 -11.42 -18.52 0.50
CA TRP A 231 -12.58 -17.83 -0.04
C TRP A 231 -13.78 -18.77 -0.03
N CYS A 232 -14.85 -18.32 0.60
CA CYS A 232 -16.08 -19.07 0.76
C CYS A 232 -17.24 -18.27 0.22
N ASN A 233 -18.19 -18.97 -0.42
CA ASN A 233 -19.42 -18.35 -0.88
C ASN A 233 -20.19 -17.83 0.35
N MET A 234 -20.30 -16.50 0.46
CA MET A 234 -21.01 -15.84 1.55
C MET A 234 -22.51 -15.83 1.27
N GLY A 235 -22.88 -15.74 0.00
CA GLY A 235 -24.25 -15.77 -0.46
C GLY A 235 -24.46 -14.80 -1.61
N THR A 236 -25.67 -14.27 -1.66
CA THR A 236 -26.16 -13.52 -2.79
C THR A 236 -26.42 -12.07 -2.42
N ALA A 237 -25.75 -11.15 -3.12
CA ALA A 237 -25.90 -9.71 -2.96
C ALA A 237 -26.93 -9.12 -3.93
N TYR A 238 -27.62 -8.08 -3.48
CA TYR A 238 -28.58 -7.30 -4.26
C TYR A 238 -28.27 -5.81 -4.15
N GLY A 239 -28.40 -5.08 -5.25
CA GLY A 239 -28.28 -3.61 -5.22
C GLY A 239 -29.52 -2.97 -4.59
N TYR A 240 -29.35 -2.20 -3.53
CA TYR A 240 -30.41 -1.52 -2.77
C TYR A 240 -30.19 -0.01 -2.68
N THR A 241 -31.20 0.78 -3.05
CA THR A 241 -31.23 2.23 -2.81
C THR A 241 -32.51 2.59 -2.05
N ALA A 242 -32.34 3.08 -0.83
CA ALA A 242 -33.44 3.50 0.03
C ALA A 242 -34.40 4.47 -0.71
N GLY A 243 -35.71 4.22 -0.59
CA GLY A 243 -36.75 5.04 -1.21
C GLY A 243 -36.91 4.90 -2.74
N LYS A 244 -36.04 4.13 -3.41
CA LYS A 244 -36.15 3.87 -4.87
C LYS A 244 -36.36 2.40 -5.21
N ALA A 245 -35.84 1.49 -4.38
CA ALA A 245 -35.96 0.05 -4.58
C ALA A 245 -37.41 -0.42 -4.37
N ILE A 246 -37.92 -1.24 -5.28
CA ILE A 246 -39.26 -1.83 -5.23
C ILE A 246 -39.09 -3.33 -4.97
N THR A 247 -39.75 -3.85 -3.95
CA THR A 247 -39.72 -5.29 -3.63
C THR A 247 -40.41 -6.10 -4.72
N PHE A 248 -39.93 -7.32 -4.99
CA PHE A 248 -40.62 -8.23 -5.92
C PHE A 248 -42.03 -8.65 -5.44
N ASN A 249 -42.30 -8.56 -4.14
CA ASN A 249 -43.59 -8.88 -3.53
C ASN A 249 -44.32 -7.58 -3.11
N PRO A 250 -45.63 -7.40 -3.36
CA PRO A 250 -46.56 -8.33 -4.03
C PRO A 250 -46.69 -8.12 -5.55
N SER A 251 -46.36 -6.94 -6.07
CA SER A 251 -46.73 -6.51 -7.43
C SER A 251 -46.26 -7.41 -8.58
N LEU A 252 -45.07 -8.02 -8.47
CA LEU A 252 -44.53 -8.90 -9.52
C LEU A 252 -44.88 -10.37 -9.32
N VAL A 253 -44.92 -10.82 -8.05
CA VAL A 253 -45.43 -12.15 -7.68
C VAL A 253 -46.90 -12.29 -8.14
N ASP A 254 -47.72 -11.29 -7.86
CA ASP A 254 -49.14 -11.26 -8.24
C ASP A 254 -49.34 -11.13 -9.75
N ALA A 255 -48.36 -10.53 -10.46
CA ALA A 255 -48.34 -10.48 -11.92
C ALA A 255 -47.82 -11.77 -12.59
N GLY A 256 -47.63 -12.85 -11.81
CA GLY A 256 -47.28 -14.18 -12.32
C GLY A 256 -45.78 -14.45 -12.48
N ALA A 257 -44.91 -13.62 -11.90
CA ALA A 257 -43.47 -13.86 -11.95
C ALA A 257 -43.07 -15.10 -11.12
N LYS A 258 -42.27 -16.00 -11.72
CA LYS A 258 -41.85 -17.27 -11.11
C LYS A 258 -40.52 -17.11 -10.36
N GLY A 259 -40.36 -17.86 -9.27
CA GLY A 259 -39.13 -17.89 -8.46
C GLY A 259 -38.95 -16.70 -7.51
N CYS A 260 -39.96 -15.83 -7.38
CA CYS A 260 -39.91 -14.59 -6.62
C CYS A 260 -40.29 -14.82 -5.14
N ASN A 261 -39.53 -15.64 -4.41
CA ASN A 261 -39.82 -16.03 -3.01
C ASN A 261 -39.69 -14.88 -1.99
N LYS A 262 -40.29 -13.71 -2.23
CA LYS A 262 -40.21 -12.46 -1.44
C LYS A 262 -38.80 -11.89 -1.28
N TRP A 263 -37.90 -12.13 -2.23
CA TRP A 263 -36.48 -11.85 -2.05
C TRP A 263 -35.92 -11.09 -3.23
N GLY A 264 -35.53 -9.84 -2.97
CA GLY A 264 -34.87 -8.95 -3.91
C GLY A 264 -35.70 -7.73 -4.30
N TRP A 265 -35.03 -6.82 -5.00
CA TRP A 265 -35.55 -5.54 -5.42
C TRP A 265 -35.30 -5.29 -6.89
N TYR A 266 -36.17 -4.49 -7.49
CA TYR A 266 -35.97 -3.92 -8.81
C TYR A 266 -36.22 -2.42 -8.77
N TYR A 267 -35.81 -1.74 -9.84
CA TYR A 267 -36.01 -0.32 -10.03
C TYR A 267 -36.90 -0.08 -11.23
N LYS A 268 -37.80 0.89 -11.13
CA LYS A 268 -38.58 1.43 -12.25
C LYS A 268 -38.21 2.90 -12.40
N LEU A 269 -37.34 3.22 -13.36
CA LEU A 269 -36.77 4.55 -13.52
C LEU A 269 -37.18 5.16 -14.85
N SER A 270 -37.46 6.47 -14.87
CA SER A 270 -37.56 7.20 -16.14
C SER A 270 -36.20 7.25 -16.84
N SER A 271 -36.19 7.46 -18.15
CA SER A 271 -34.96 7.68 -18.92
C SER A 271 -34.10 8.81 -18.32
N ALA A 272 -34.71 9.92 -17.90
CA ALA A 272 -34.03 11.03 -17.23
C ALA A 272 -33.39 10.62 -15.89
N ALA A 273 -34.08 9.82 -15.07
CA ALA A 273 -33.53 9.33 -13.81
C ALA A 273 -32.37 8.34 -14.03
N CYS A 274 -32.46 7.51 -15.06
CA CYS A 274 -31.39 6.57 -15.44
C CYS A 274 -30.14 7.32 -15.94
N THR A 275 -30.31 8.42 -16.67
CA THR A 275 -29.20 9.31 -17.11
C THR A 275 -28.57 10.08 -15.95
N ALA A 276 -29.37 10.51 -14.98
CA ALA A 276 -28.87 11.15 -13.76
C ALA A 276 -28.00 10.19 -12.92
N GLY A 277 -28.30 8.89 -12.99
CA GLY A 277 -27.57 7.83 -12.32
C GLY A 277 -28.30 7.29 -11.10
N LEU A 278 -28.06 6.02 -10.81
CA LEU A 278 -28.52 5.31 -9.63
C LEU A 278 -27.30 4.79 -8.88
N THR A 279 -27.25 5.00 -7.58
CA THR A 279 -26.23 4.46 -6.67
C THR A 279 -26.90 3.90 -5.43
N GLY A 280 -26.27 2.93 -4.79
CA GLY A 280 -26.71 2.37 -3.52
C GLY A 280 -25.79 1.23 -3.07
N ASP A 281 -26.24 0.53 -2.04
CA ASP A 281 -25.46 -0.49 -1.36
C ASP A 281 -25.66 -1.86 -2.01
N LEU A 282 -24.65 -2.73 -1.95
CA LEU A 282 -24.74 -4.15 -2.26
C LEU A 282 -24.93 -4.91 -0.96
N LEU A 283 -26.09 -5.53 -0.80
CA LEU A 283 -26.52 -6.15 0.45
C LEU A 283 -26.69 -7.67 0.30
N VAL A 284 -26.04 -8.46 1.16
CA VAL A 284 -26.14 -9.93 1.23
C VAL A 284 -27.06 -10.35 2.39
N GLY A 285 -27.89 -11.38 2.18
CA GLY A 285 -28.64 -12.02 3.28
C GLY A 285 -29.86 -11.25 3.77
N ALA A 286 -30.53 -10.51 2.87
CA ALA A 286 -31.69 -9.69 3.20
C ALA A 286 -33.01 -10.51 3.23
N GLY A 287 -33.00 -11.64 3.94
CA GLY A 287 -34.06 -12.63 3.96
C GLY A 287 -35.43 -12.03 4.30
N GLY A 288 -36.41 -12.27 3.42
CA GLY A 288 -37.78 -11.74 3.56
C GLY A 288 -37.94 -10.27 3.18
N ASN A 289 -37.03 -9.71 2.37
CA ASN A 289 -36.94 -8.29 2.01
C ASN A 289 -36.71 -7.37 3.22
N ASP A 290 -36.05 -7.88 4.26
CA ASP A 290 -35.72 -7.13 5.46
C ASP A 290 -34.25 -6.70 5.42
N VAL A 291 -34.00 -5.48 4.97
CA VAL A 291 -32.64 -4.90 4.87
C VAL A 291 -31.95 -4.75 6.22
N SER A 292 -32.68 -4.78 7.34
CA SER A 292 -32.04 -4.73 8.67
C SER A 292 -31.27 -6.02 9.00
N LYS A 293 -31.51 -7.11 8.26
CA LYS A 293 -30.83 -8.40 8.41
C LYS A 293 -29.63 -8.56 7.48
N SER A 294 -29.44 -7.64 6.54
CA SER A 294 -28.41 -7.79 5.53
C SER A 294 -27.03 -7.37 6.02
N THR A 295 -26.01 -7.93 5.40
CA THR A 295 -24.63 -7.45 5.49
C THR A 295 -24.32 -6.60 4.28
N ASP A 296 -23.83 -5.38 4.51
CA ASP A 296 -23.31 -4.51 3.47
C ASP A 296 -21.92 -5.00 3.03
N VAL A 297 -21.78 -5.25 1.72
CA VAL A 297 -20.54 -5.76 1.10
C VAL A 297 -19.91 -4.77 0.11
N GLY A 298 -20.48 -3.57 -0.04
CA GLY A 298 -19.96 -2.54 -0.95
C GLY A 298 -21.05 -1.77 -1.67
N ASP A 299 -20.70 -1.16 -2.80
CA ASP A 299 -21.56 -0.25 -3.53
C ASP A 299 -21.86 -0.75 -4.95
N PHE A 300 -23.00 -0.35 -5.49
CA PHE A 300 -23.27 -0.42 -6.92
C PHE A 300 -23.62 0.96 -7.50
N SER A 301 -23.37 1.12 -8.79
CA SER A 301 -23.87 2.25 -9.55
C SER A 301 -24.29 1.87 -10.96
N ALA A 302 -25.24 2.62 -11.52
CA ALA A 302 -25.71 2.47 -12.88
C ALA A 302 -26.01 3.84 -13.50
N LYS A 303 -25.55 4.06 -14.73
CA LYS A 303 -25.77 5.34 -15.44
C LYS A 303 -25.99 5.11 -16.94
N LEU A 304 -27.06 5.68 -17.47
CA LEU A 304 -27.38 5.63 -18.89
C LEU A 304 -26.73 6.79 -19.65
N SER A 305 -26.08 6.48 -20.77
CA SER A 305 -25.61 7.45 -21.77
C SER A 305 -26.03 6.98 -23.16
N GLY A 306 -27.01 7.67 -23.75
CA GLY A 306 -27.66 7.22 -24.98
C GLY A 306 -28.39 5.89 -24.78
N THR A 307 -27.90 4.83 -25.41
CA THR A 307 -28.39 3.45 -25.27
C THR A 307 -27.43 2.55 -24.49
N THR A 308 -26.41 3.13 -23.85
CA THR A 308 -25.40 2.38 -23.08
C THR A 308 -25.61 2.60 -21.60
N LEU A 309 -25.95 1.54 -20.87
CA LEU A 309 -26.01 1.52 -19.43
C LEU A 309 -24.65 1.05 -18.89
N THR A 310 -23.90 1.94 -18.24
CA THR A 310 -22.69 1.55 -17.51
C THR A 310 -23.08 1.12 -16.11
N VAL A 311 -22.67 -0.08 -15.71
CA VAL A 311 -22.93 -0.65 -14.39
C VAL A 311 -21.60 -0.93 -13.71
N LYS A 312 -21.45 -0.47 -12.46
CA LYS A 312 -20.26 -0.69 -11.63
C LYS A 312 -20.62 -1.30 -10.28
N TYR A 313 -19.80 -2.23 -9.79
CA TYR A 313 -19.84 -2.81 -8.45
C TYR A 313 -18.47 -2.54 -7.81
N ASP A 314 -18.44 -2.17 -6.54
CA ASP A 314 -17.22 -1.83 -5.79
C ASP A 314 -17.31 -2.42 -4.37
N LEU A 315 -16.62 -3.54 -4.15
CA LEU A 315 -16.74 -4.31 -2.91
C LEU A 315 -15.76 -3.82 -1.85
N THR A 316 -16.26 -3.78 -0.60
CA THR A 316 -15.43 -3.52 0.58
C THR A 316 -14.33 -4.57 0.74
N SER A 317 -13.19 -4.18 1.30
CA SER A 317 -12.05 -5.08 1.51
C SER A 317 -12.45 -6.30 2.34
N GLY A 318 -12.05 -7.50 1.90
CA GLY A 318 -12.43 -8.76 2.52
C GLY A 318 -13.53 -9.54 1.78
N TYR A 319 -14.16 -8.91 0.79
CA TYR A 319 -15.12 -9.54 -0.12
C TYR A 319 -14.59 -9.65 -1.55
N ASP A 320 -15.22 -10.51 -2.32
CA ASP A 320 -14.85 -10.86 -3.69
C ASP A 320 -16.10 -11.23 -4.49
N LEU A 321 -16.21 -10.75 -5.74
CA LEU A 321 -17.33 -11.10 -6.62
C LEU A 321 -17.10 -12.48 -7.18
N GLY A 322 -18.05 -13.41 -7.03
CA GLY A 322 -18.03 -14.70 -7.73
C GLY A 322 -18.80 -14.69 -9.05
N GLU A 323 -19.92 -13.94 -9.10
CA GLU A 323 -20.74 -13.78 -10.30
C GLU A 323 -21.48 -12.45 -10.28
N VAL A 324 -21.82 -11.90 -11.44
CA VAL A 324 -22.66 -10.69 -11.57
C VAL A 324 -23.77 -10.93 -12.58
N HIS A 325 -24.99 -10.57 -12.19
CA HIS A 325 -26.20 -10.62 -13.02
C HIS A 325 -26.87 -9.25 -13.03
N VAL A 326 -27.13 -8.72 -14.23
CA VAL A 326 -27.85 -7.45 -14.39
C VAL A 326 -29.06 -7.69 -15.28
N TYR A 327 -30.22 -7.22 -14.84
CA TYR A 327 -31.39 -7.05 -15.69
C TYR A 327 -31.51 -5.58 -16.09
N ALA A 328 -31.69 -5.31 -17.37
CA ALA A 328 -31.97 -3.98 -17.88
C ALA A 328 -32.89 -4.08 -19.10
N SER A 329 -34.15 -3.64 -18.96
CA SER A 329 -35.16 -3.77 -20.00
C SER A 329 -36.18 -2.64 -19.95
N CYS A 330 -36.91 -2.45 -21.06
CA CYS A 330 -38.09 -1.57 -21.11
C CYS A 330 -39.36 -2.25 -20.59
N SER A 331 -39.32 -3.57 -20.36
CA SER A 331 -40.42 -4.35 -19.80
C SER A 331 -40.14 -4.71 -18.36
N ALA A 332 -41.20 -4.87 -17.56
CA ALA A 332 -41.07 -5.38 -16.21
C ALA A 332 -40.51 -6.82 -16.23
N PRO A 333 -39.66 -7.18 -15.25
CA PRO A 333 -39.08 -8.52 -15.16
C PRO A 333 -40.18 -9.57 -14.93
N THR A 334 -40.12 -10.69 -15.65
CA THR A 334 -41.09 -11.80 -15.52
C THR A 334 -40.54 -13.01 -14.74
N SER A 335 -39.26 -12.96 -14.39
CA SER A 335 -38.53 -13.98 -13.64
C SER A 335 -37.62 -13.31 -12.62
N CYS A 336 -37.63 -13.83 -11.39
CA CYS A 336 -36.71 -13.39 -10.33
C CYS A 336 -35.45 -14.27 -10.26
N ALA A 337 -35.27 -15.21 -11.19
CA ALA A 337 -34.07 -16.04 -11.24
C ALA A 337 -32.93 -15.27 -11.94
N PRO A 338 -31.87 -14.86 -11.23
CA PRO A 338 -30.81 -13.99 -11.78
C PRO A 338 -30.13 -14.59 -13.02
N GLY A 339 -29.89 -15.91 -13.00
CA GLY A 339 -29.28 -16.65 -14.12
C GLY A 339 -30.11 -16.68 -15.42
N SER A 340 -31.36 -16.20 -15.39
CA SER A 340 -32.25 -16.12 -16.56
C SER A 340 -32.23 -14.75 -17.27
N TRP A 341 -31.54 -13.75 -16.73
CA TRP A 341 -31.57 -12.40 -17.29
C TRP A 341 -30.60 -12.23 -18.47
N GLU A 342 -31.11 -11.68 -19.57
CA GLU A 342 -30.40 -11.58 -20.84
C GLU A 342 -29.49 -10.35 -20.95
N ALA A 343 -29.65 -9.34 -20.09
CA ALA A 343 -28.92 -8.08 -20.26
C ALA A 343 -27.43 -8.21 -19.91
N TYR A 344 -27.07 -8.90 -18.82
CA TYR A 344 -25.70 -9.34 -18.57
C TYR A 344 -25.67 -10.47 -17.52
N ASN A 345 -24.86 -11.50 -17.79
CA ASN A 345 -24.62 -12.64 -16.90
C ASN A 345 -23.15 -13.06 -17.05
N SER A 346 -22.36 -12.88 -15.98
CA SER A 346 -20.92 -13.15 -16.03
C SER A 346 -20.61 -14.58 -16.47
N GLY A 347 -21.38 -15.57 -15.97
CA GLY A 347 -21.24 -16.98 -16.32
C GLY A 347 -21.53 -17.33 -17.80
N LYS A 348 -22.22 -16.45 -18.55
CA LYS A 348 -22.44 -16.60 -20.00
C LYS A 348 -21.55 -15.69 -20.85
N SER A 349 -20.97 -14.66 -20.24
CA SER A 349 -20.12 -13.66 -20.92
C SER A 349 -18.68 -14.14 -21.17
N GLY A 350 -18.25 -15.21 -20.50
CA GLY A 350 -16.86 -15.67 -20.50
C GLY A 350 -15.94 -14.87 -19.58
N LEU A 351 -16.46 -13.88 -18.85
CA LEU A 351 -15.74 -13.21 -17.76
C LEU A 351 -15.66 -14.13 -16.56
N ASP A 352 -14.44 -14.55 -16.25
CA ASP A 352 -14.13 -15.31 -15.06
C ASP A 352 -13.97 -14.36 -13.87
N LEU A 353 -14.98 -14.34 -13.00
CA LEU A 353 -14.96 -13.66 -11.71
C LEU A 353 -14.69 -14.66 -10.58
N SER A 354 -14.12 -15.84 -10.85
CA SER A 354 -13.78 -16.79 -9.78
C SER A 354 -12.42 -16.52 -9.13
N GLY A 355 -11.81 -15.36 -9.42
CA GLY A 355 -10.55 -14.92 -8.84
C GLY A 355 -10.71 -14.56 -7.36
N THR A 356 -9.59 -14.30 -6.68
CA THR A 356 -9.58 -14.01 -5.23
C THR A 356 -9.45 -12.51 -4.91
N THR A 357 -9.64 -11.66 -5.92
CA THR A 357 -9.36 -10.22 -5.88
C THR A 357 -10.33 -9.40 -6.73
N ASP A 358 -11.44 -9.98 -7.17
CA ASP A 358 -12.39 -9.35 -8.08
C ASP A 358 -13.34 -8.44 -7.30
N ARG A 359 -12.78 -7.34 -6.79
CA ARG A 359 -13.49 -6.35 -5.97
C ARG A 359 -14.23 -5.30 -6.77
N VAL A 360 -13.84 -5.11 -8.03
CA VAL A 360 -14.42 -4.09 -8.90
C VAL A 360 -14.88 -4.75 -10.18
N PHE A 361 -16.12 -4.48 -10.55
CA PHE A 361 -16.68 -4.86 -11.83
C PHE A 361 -17.24 -3.62 -12.50
N GLU A 362 -16.95 -3.43 -13.78
CA GLU A 362 -17.56 -2.36 -14.59
C GLU A 362 -17.88 -2.90 -15.98
N GLN A 363 -19.12 -2.71 -16.42
CA GLN A 363 -19.55 -3.16 -17.73
C GLN A 363 -20.49 -2.17 -18.40
N ALA A 364 -20.26 -1.95 -19.69
CA ALA A 364 -21.19 -1.26 -20.57
C ALA A 364 -22.19 -2.27 -21.16
N ILE A 365 -23.48 -2.03 -20.96
CA ILE A 365 -24.59 -2.87 -21.42
C ILE A 365 -25.44 -2.07 -22.41
N THR A 366 -25.62 -2.58 -23.62
CA THR A 366 -26.51 -1.96 -24.61
C THR A 366 -27.96 -2.25 -24.26
N VAL A 367 -28.76 -1.20 -24.08
CA VAL A 367 -30.19 -1.31 -23.77
C VAL A 367 -31.04 -0.61 -24.82
N PRO A 368 -32.26 -1.12 -25.12
CA PRO A 368 -33.18 -0.43 -26.01
C PRO A 368 -33.54 0.96 -25.47
N LYS A 369 -33.91 1.87 -26.37
CA LYS A 369 -34.40 3.20 -25.99
C LYS A 369 -35.84 3.10 -25.48
N CYS A 370 -36.10 3.57 -24.27
CA CYS A 370 -37.45 3.68 -23.72
C CYS A 370 -37.59 4.81 -22.72
N ASP A 371 -38.86 5.17 -22.44
CA ASP A 371 -39.20 6.20 -21.46
C ASP A 371 -39.04 5.71 -20.02
N THR A 372 -39.15 4.40 -19.81
CA THR A 372 -39.02 3.74 -18.50
C THR A 372 -38.15 2.50 -18.61
N TYR A 373 -37.18 2.39 -17.71
CA TYR A 373 -36.28 1.26 -17.56
C TYR A 373 -36.59 0.48 -16.28
N TYR A 374 -36.54 -0.85 -16.40
CA TYR A 374 -36.58 -1.79 -15.29
C TYR A 374 -35.18 -2.36 -15.08
N LEU A 375 -34.61 -2.13 -13.90
CA LEU A 375 -33.24 -2.54 -13.57
C LEU A 375 -33.24 -3.50 -12.37
N ILE A 376 -32.35 -4.50 -12.41
CA ILE A 376 -32.02 -5.36 -11.27
C ILE A 376 -30.50 -5.55 -11.23
N PHE A 377 -29.93 -5.50 -10.02
CA PHE A 377 -28.50 -5.66 -9.76
C PHE A 377 -28.31 -6.78 -8.76
N HIS A 378 -27.47 -7.75 -9.12
CA HIS A 378 -27.31 -8.99 -8.40
C HIS A 378 -25.90 -9.52 -8.55
N ALA A 379 -25.35 -10.09 -7.47
CA ALA A 379 -24.05 -10.76 -7.50
C ALA A 379 -23.99 -11.94 -6.54
N THR A 380 -23.15 -12.92 -6.86
CA THR A 380 -22.65 -13.88 -5.86
C THR A 380 -21.43 -13.25 -5.22
N VAL A 381 -21.37 -13.25 -3.89
CA VAL A 381 -20.25 -12.66 -3.13
C VAL A 381 -19.58 -13.74 -2.28
N ASN A 382 -18.26 -13.73 -2.33
CA ASN A 382 -17.39 -14.55 -1.50
C ASN A 382 -16.81 -13.69 -0.37
N ASN A 383 -16.51 -14.32 0.76
CA ASN A 383 -15.73 -13.72 1.83
C ASN A 383 -14.54 -14.63 2.19
N LYS A 384 -13.43 -14.01 2.61
CA LYS A 384 -12.27 -14.76 3.07
C LYS A 384 -12.42 -15.10 4.54
N ILE A 385 -12.53 -16.38 4.86
CA ILE A 385 -12.65 -16.84 6.24
C ILE A 385 -11.32 -17.40 6.78
N PRO A 386 -11.03 -17.26 8.07
CA PRO A 386 -9.94 -17.98 8.71
C PRO A 386 -10.23 -19.49 8.74
N GLY A 387 -9.34 -20.30 8.17
CA GLY A 387 -9.44 -21.76 8.14
C GLY A 387 -9.98 -22.36 6.84
N ASP A 388 -10.25 -23.67 6.84
CA ASP A 388 -10.54 -24.46 5.62
C ASP A 388 -12.04 -24.81 5.43
N ILE A 389 -12.90 -24.50 6.41
CA ILE A 389 -14.32 -24.92 6.44
C ILE A 389 -15.23 -23.72 6.15
N CYS A 390 -15.88 -23.71 4.99
CA CYS A 390 -16.88 -22.71 4.64
C CYS A 390 -18.14 -22.86 5.49
N GLN A 391 -18.66 -21.74 6.00
CA GLN A 391 -19.99 -21.70 6.58
C GLN A 391 -21.05 -21.85 5.49
N THR A 392 -22.27 -22.23 5.87
CA THR A 392 -23.40 -22.26 4.95
C THR A 392 -23.69 -20.84 4.44
N PRO A 393 -23.90 -20.64 3.13
CA PRO A 393 -24.22 -19.32 2.59
C PRO A 393 -25.45 -18.70 3.25
N ILE A 394 -25.41 -17.39 3.42
CA ILE A 394 -26.55 -16.61 3.89
C ILE A 394 -27.50 -16.45 2.71
N TYR A 395 -28.66 -17.09 2.84
CA TYR A 395 -29.79 -16.86 1.97
C TYR A 395 -30.57 -15.69 2.56
#